data_AF-A0A645IRZ5-F1
#
_entry.id   AF-A0A645IRZ5-F1
#
_cell.length_a   1.000
_cell.length_b   1.000
_cell.length_c   1.000
_cell.angle_alpha   90.00
_cell.angle_beta   90.00
_cell.angle_gamma   90.00
#
_symmetry.space_group_name_H-M   'P 1'
#
loop_
_entity.id
_entity.type
_entity.pdbx_description
1 polymer ?
#
loop_
_entity_poly.entity_id
_entity_poly.type
_entity_poly.pdbx_seq_one_letter_code
_entity_poly.pdbx_strand_id
1 'polypeptide(L)'
;MRTFQPGVGILNAGFAHVIGFGPIIMGAEDVLKTHFVLPEAQIVATHMEAINHCLLTRAALKEYARDNQIAQFINVPEDGETLTF
;
A
#
# COMPACT_ATOMS: atom_id res chain seq x y z
N MET A 1 3.89 -10.58 22.80
CA MET A 1 3.93 -9.88 21.49
C MET A 1 4.33 -8.44 21.75
N ARG A 2 5.23 -7.84 20.97
CA ARG A 2 5.59 -6.41 21.10
C ARG A 2 4.73 -5.60 20.14
N THR A 3 4.23 -4.46 20.60
CA THR A 3 3.43 -3.52 19.80
C THR A 3 4.25 -2.26 19.56
N PHE A 4 4.18 -1.75 18.34
CA PHE A 4 4.87 -0.52 17.92
C PHE A 4 3.84 0.46 17.32
N GLN A 5 4.15 1.75 17.39
CA GLN A 5 3.39 2.82 16.74
C GLN A 5 4.35 3.55 15.77
N PRO A 6 4.58 2.99 14.57
CA PRO A 6 5.54 3.57 13.63
C PRO A 6 4.98 4.85 13.01
N GLY A 7 5.84 5.85 12.79
CA GLY A 7 5.50 7.02 11.98
C GLY A 7 5.47 6.75 10.48
N VAL A 8 6.11 5.66 10.03
CA VAL A 8 6.13 5.22 8.62
C VAL A 8 5.89 3.71 8.54
N GLY A 9 4.93 3.28 7.72
CA GLY A 9 4.64 1.88 7.41
C GLY A 9 4.90 1.56 5.93
N ILE A 10 5.75 0.56 5.65
CA ILE A 10 6.01 0.10 4.28
C ILE A 10 5.21 -1.17 4.03
N LEU A 11 4.31 -1.14 3.04
CA LEU A 11 3.42 -2.25 2.72
C LEU A 11 3.69 -2.78 1.32
N ASN A 12 3.87 -4.10 1.21
CA ASN A 12 3.87 -4.79 -0.07
C ASN A 12 2.42 -4.91 -0.58
N ALA A 13 1.96 -3.91 -1.31
CA ALA A 13 0.56 -3.71 -1.69
C ALA A 13 0.26 -4.16 -3.13
N GLY A 14 1.00 -5.15 -3.65
CA GLY A 14 0.86 -5.62 -5.03
C GLY A 14 -0.46 -6.32 -5.36
N PHE A 15 -1.26 -6.68 -4.35
CA PHE A 15 -2.43 -7.53 -4.48
C PHE A 15 -2.14 -8.78 -5.32
N ALA A 16 -1.03 -9.44 -4.98
CA ALA A 16 -0.53 -10.60 -5.68
C ALA A 16 -1.51 -11.78 -5.58
N HIS A 17 -1.78 -12.46 -6.69
CA HIS A 17 -2.72 -13.59 -6.73
C HIS A 17 -2.07 -14.91 -7.14
N VAL A 18 -2.53 -15.99 -6.52
CA VAL A 18 -2.31 -17.36 -7.03
C VAL A 18 -3.64 -17.94 -7.49
N ILE A 19 -3.66 -18.51 -8.70
CA ILE A 19 -4.84 -19.14 -9.28
C ILE A 19 -5.36 -20.23 -8.33
N GLY A 20 -6.62 -20.12 -7.92
CA GLY A 20 -7.27 -21.05 -6.99
C GLY A 20 -7.10 -20.72 -5.50
N PHE A 21 -6.27 -19.73 -5.14
CA PHE A 21 -6.04 -19.32 -3.74
C PHE A 21 -6.42 -17.88 -3.43
N GLY A 22 -6.43 -17.00 -4.44
CA GLY A 22 -6.76 -15.58 -4.25
C GLY A 22 -5.54 -14.74 -3.85
N PRO A 23 -5.74 -13.61 -3.13
CA PRO A 23 -4.67 -12.70 -2.77
C PRO A 23 -3.74 -13.31 -1.72
N ILE A 24 -2.43 -13.21 -1.96
CA ILE A 24 -1.38 -13.71 -1.06
C ILE A 24 -0.60 -12.58 -0.36
N ILE A 25 -0.80 -11.32 -0.78
CA ILE A 25 -0.29 -10.12 -0.10
C ILE A 25 -1.37 -9.02 -0.11
N MET A 26 -1.08 -7.92 0.57
CA MET A 26 -1.98 -6.80 0.76
C MET A 26 -2.41 -6.12 -0.55
N GLY A 27 -3.61 -5.54 -0.55
CA GLY A 27 -4.14 -4.69 -1.62
C GLY A 27 -4.61 -3.32 -1.11
N ALA A 28 -5.41 -2.63 -1.93
CA ALA A 28 -5.88 -1.27 -1.63
C ALA A 28 -6.70 -1.18 -0.34
N GLU A 29 -7.52 -2.19 -0.04
CA GLU A 29 -8.29 -2.24 1.21
C GLU A 29 -7.39 -2.33 2.45
N ASP A 30 -6.29 -3.06 2.38
CA ASP A 30 -5.38 -3.22 3.50
C ASP A 30 -4.59 -1.94 3.77
N VAL A 31 -4.29 -1.17 2.72
CA VAL A 31 -3.73 0.19 2.84
C VAL A 31 -4.71 1.09 3.61
N LEU A 32 -6.00 1.08 3.25
CA LEU A 32 -7.04 1.85 3.94
C LEU A 32 -7.22 1.40 5.40
N LYS A 33 -7.30 0.09 5.65
CA LYS A 33 -7.38 -0.46 7.01
C LYS A 33 -6.16 -0.05 7.84
N THR A 34 -4.97 -0.09 7.25
CA THR A 34 -3.75 0.34 7.93
C THR A 34 -3.82 1.82 8.32
N HIS A 35 -4.30 2.69 7.43
CA HIS A 35 -4.50 4.10 7.75
C HIS A 35 -5.48 4.29 8.91
N PHE A 36 -6.60 3.56 8.95
CA PHE A 36 -7.53 3.66 10.09
C PHE A 36 -6.95 3.16 11.41
N VAL A 37 -6.00 2.22 11.39
CA VAL A 37 -5.31 1.74 12.59
C VAL A 37 -4.20 2.70 13.03
N LEU A 38 -3.52 3.35 12.08
CA LEU A 38 -2.42 4.30 12.30
C LEU A 38 -2.66 5.59 11.51
N PRO A 39 -3.62 6.45 11.94
CA PRO A 39 -4.07 7.60 11.16
C PRO A 39 -2.97 8.65 10.91
N GLU A 40 -1.98 8.72 11.80
CA GLU A 40 -0.86 9.66 11.71
C GLU A 40 0.34 9.11 10.93
N ALA A 41 0.35 7.81 10.59
CA ALA A 41 1.48 7.19 9.92
C ALA A 41 1.46 7.48 8.41
N GLN A 42 2.63 7.74 7.86
CA GLN A 42 2.84 7.73 6.42
C GLN A 42 2.93 6.28 5.94
N ILE A 43 2.17 5.93 4.91
CA ILE A 43 2.18 4.59 4.32
C ILE A 43 2.91 4.66 2.98
N VAL A 44 3.90 3.80 2.77
CA VAL A 44 4.61 3.63 1.50
C VAL A 44 4.17 2.30 0.89
N ALA A 45 3.43 2.35 -0.21
CA ALA A 45 2.98 1.18 -0.93
C ALA A 45 4.01 0.76 -1.99
N THR A 46 4.50 -0.48 -1.90
CA THR A 46 5.53 -1.04 -2.78
C THR A 46 5.03 -2.35 -3.42
N HIS A 47 5.93 -3.05 -4.14
CA HIS A 47 5.68 -4.39 -4.67
C HIS A 47 4.56 -4.45 -5.73
N MET A 48 4.43 -3.39 -6.53
CA MET A 48 3.47 -3.27 -7.64
C MET A 48 4.23 -3.19 -8.98
N GLU A 49 3.56 -3.56 -10.08
CA GLU A 49 3.98 -3.32 -11.47
C GLU A 49 5.36 -3.88 -11.89
N ALA A 50 5.96 -4.76 -11.09
CA ALA A 50 7.24 -5.41 -11.42
C ALA A 50 7.09 -6.90 -11.79
N ILE A 51 6.04 -7.56 -11.32
CA ILE A 51 5.80 -9.00 -11.53
C ILE A 51 4.35 -9.26 -11.93
N ASN A 52 4.14 -10.25 -12.80
CA ASN A 52 2.90 -10.49 -13.52
C ASN A 52 1.66 -10.81 -12.67
N HIS A 53 1.87 -11.29 -11.45
CA HIS A 53 0.78 -11.73 -10.56
C HIS A 53 0.38 -10.65 -9.55
N CYS A 54 1.09 -9.52 -9.49
CA CYS A 54 0.66 -8.33 -8.77
C CYS A 54 -0.36 -7.57 -9.61
N LEU A 55 -1.63 -7.59 -9.18
CA LEU A 55 -2.74 -7.08 -9.97
C LEU A 55 -3.07 -5.62 -9.67
N LEU A 56 -2.64 -5.08 -8.53
CA LEU A 56 -2.87 -3.67 -8.19
C LEU A 56 -1.83 -2.77 -8.88
N THR A 57 -2.31 -1.79 -9.63
CA THR A 57 -1.48 -0.78 -10.28
C THR A 57 -1.28 0.43 -9.38
N ARG A 58 -0.21 1.19 -9.60
CA ARG A 58 0.05 2.45 -8.89
C ARG A 58 -1.09 3.44 -9.09
N ALA A 59 -1.57 3.55 -10.33
CA ALA A 59 -2.67 4.44 -10.69
C ALA A 59 -3.95 4.10 -9.92
N ALA A 60 -4.34 2.82 -9.88
CA ALA A 60 -5.53 2.38 -9.16
C ALA A 60 -5.42 2.64 -7.65
N LEU A 61 -4.24 2.43 -7.05
CA LEU A 61 -4.06 2.73 -5.63
C LEU A 61 -4.10 4.24 -5.32
N LYS A 62 -3.50 5.07 -6.19
CA LYS A 62 -3.57 6.54 -6.07
C LYS A 62 -5.01 7.04 -6.18
N GLU A 63 -5.80 6.50 -7.10
CA GLU A 63 -7.24 6.80 -7.25
C GLU A 63 -8.03 6.36 -6.02
N TYR A 64 -7.85 5.11 -5.59
CA TYR A 64 -8.52 4.56 -4.40
C TYR A 64 -8.23 5.39 -3.14
N ALA A 65 -6.99 5.84 -2.95
CA ALA A 65 -6.61 6.69 -1.82
C ALA A 65 -7.27 8.09 -1.88
N ARG A 66 -7.48 8.64 -3.08
CA ARG A 66 -8.21 9.91 -3.27
C ARG A 66 -9.69 9.76 -2.94
N ASP A 67 -10.32 8.71 -3.46
CA ASP A 67 -11.75 8.46 -3.25
C ASP A 67 -12.09 8.22 -1.78
N ASN A 68 -11.16 7.61 -1.04
CA ASN A 68 -11.28 7.42 0.40
C ASN A 68 -10.72 8.58 1.24
N GLN A 69 -10.31 9.69 0.61
CA GLN A 69 -9.84 10.91 1.29
C GLN A 69 -8.58 10.72 2.16
N ILE A 70 -7.74 9.75 1.83
CA ILE A 70 -6.49 9.42 2.57
C ILE A 70 -5.21 9.70 1.77
N ALA A 71 -5.33 10.26 0.56
CA ALA A 71 -4.21 10.45 -0.37
C ALA A 71 -2.99 11.16 0.22
N GLN A 72 -3.18 12.06 1.20
CA GLN A 72 -2.08 12.77 1.87
C GLN A 72 -1.19 11.90 2.77
N PHE A 73 -1.62 10.67 3.08
CA PHE A 73 -0.88 9.72 3.91
C PHE A 73 -0.32 8.54 3.10
N ILE A 74 -0.74 8.40 1.83
CA ILE A 74 -0.38 7.26 1.00
C ILE A 74 0.64 7.68 -0.06
N ASN A 75 1.85 7.18 0.08
CA ASN A 75 2.95 7.38 -0.85
C ASN A 75 3.06 6.16 -1.76
N VAL A 76 2.98 6.38 -3.07
CA VAL A 76 3.08 5.35 -4.10
C VAL A 76 4.23 5.72 -5.04
N PRO A 77 5.48 5.44 -4.63
CA PRO A 77 6.66 5.91 -5.35
C PRO A 77 6.84 5.20 -6.70
N GLU A 78 7.36 5.96 -7.66
CA GLU A 78 7.90 5.42 -8.91
C GLU A 78 9.26 4.73 -8.67
N ASP A 79 9.68 3.90 -9.62
CA ASP A 79 10.99 3.23 -9.54
C ASP A 79 12.12 4.27 -9.53
N GLY A 80 12.94 4.26 -8.46
CA GLY A 80 14.03 5.22 -8.27
C GLY A 80 13.64 6.51 -7.55
N GLU A 81 12.38 6.70 -7.17
CA GLU A 81 11.94 7.85 -6.40
C GLU A 81 12.47 7.80 -4.96
N THR A 82 12.85 8.96 -4.42
CA THR A 82 13.32 9.12 -3.04
C THR A 82 12.29 9.87 -2.21
N LEU A 83 11.91 9.31 -1.06
CA LEU A 83 11.00 9.94 -0.08
C LEU A 83 11.80 10.39 1.16
N THR A 84 11.35 11.46 1.82
CA THR A 84 11.94 11.98 3.07
C THR A 84 10.83 12.22 4.09
N PHE A 85 11.09 11.86 5.35
CA PHE A 85 10.16 11.93 6.47
C PHE A 85 10.84 12.52 7.71
#